data_AF-A0A0U5NSV0-F1
#
_entry.id   AF-A0A0U5NSV0-F1
#
_cell.length_a   1.000
_cell.length_b   1.000
_cell.length_c   1.000
_cell.angle_alpha   90.00
_cell.angle_beta   90.00
_cell.angle_gamma   90.00
#
_symmetry.space_group_name_H-M   'P 1'
#
loop_
_entity.id
_entity.type
_entity.pdbx_description
1 polymer ?
#
loop_
_entity_poly.entity_id
_entity_poly.type
_entity_poly.pdbx_seq_one_letter_code
_entity_poly.pdbx_strand_id
1 'polypeptide(L)'
;MQISGLGMKQMPSLYNFARLGQSNSRLSKSIGVSSETTYTKEDAVIYQYNRQYDINFTIDELASGKAEVKGFGLPNSEDNDAFLKTVETFRQSLEKNGLGNEINWNSVQYDFSSTGVELNTVDQFSNKADYIASRYAVLQDRIHTDYSGTELEEQMDKLNTLFSKAKELLADSYVDVVGSFLEENGIGDETANLRDSIDTGINNRVKEYSDYILSNRNYAEIDSDSDKWLLQDDGYMAAQLREKMDNSPVIEKTSEELKTAVYSLRDLEVAGIYVQQTSKQYESLEHTGFIRNEEGIGLNLAVQSMKTDYLTKNSGISNKMASLINRTFDGYMENYLEKIDEQLKKDANHSMIPNSKQLYAPLNYSAVYDVYQYTMDQYQKSGDILQALVSGAQYGKEQYDKKVDSSMARYQSNILNTYTWNNFFQSSQDNPYALNMSDLQKYTITINHFKQSIDSGDIQNVDLMLGSNGDISSDRLNYSNINQYEQNYNWEAYA
;
A
#
# COMPACT_ATOMS: atom_id res chain seq x y z
N MET A 1 16.27 -43.63 -25.89
CA MET A 1 15.13 -43.12 -25.09
C MET A 1 15.73 -42.30 -23.96
N GLN A 2 16.01 -41.03 -24.25
CA GLN A 2 16.55 -40.03 -23.35
C GLN A 2 15.87 -38.74 -23.80
N ILE A 3 15.14 -38.09 -22.90
CA ILE A 3 14.69 -36.71 -23.09
C ILE A 3 15.34 -35.93 -21.97
N SER A 4 16.40 -35.22 -22.34
CA SER A 4 17.15 -34.27 -21.55
C SER A 4 16.81 -32.87 -22.03
N GLY A 5 16.54 -31.96 -21.09
CA GLY A 5 16.80 -30.52 -21.24
C GLY A 5 15.74 -29.70 -21.95
N LEU A 6 14.74 -29.24 -21.21
CA LEU A 6 14.09 -27.94 -21.47
C LEU A 6 14.49 -27.02 -20.32
N GLY A 7 15.47 -26.15 -20.60
CA GLY A 7 15.86 -25.08 -19.69
C GLY A 7 14.71 -24.09 -19.54
N MET A 8 14.32 -23.84 -18.30
CA MET A 8 13.57 -22.64 -17.93
C MET A 8 14.41 -21.44 -18.34
N LYS A 9 13.98 -20.72 -19.38
CA LYS A 9 14.44 -19.35 -19.60
C LYS A 9 13.99 -18.54 -18.39
N GLN A 10 14.94 -18.01 -17.62
CA GLN A 10 14.69 -16.91 -16.69
C GLN A 10 13.98 -15.80 -17.46
N MET A 11 12.72 -15.55 -17.12
CA MET A 11 12.13 -14.24 -17.35
C MET A 11 12.86 -13.26 -16.45
N PRO A 12 13.35 -12.12 -16.96
CA PRO A 12 13.75 -11.02 -16.11
C PRO A 12 12.54 -10.64 -15.24
N SER A 13 12.73 -10.61 -13.93
CA SER A 13 11.68 -10.18 -13.01
C SER A 13 11.31 -8.73 -13.33
N LEU A 14 10.00 -8.44 -13.32
CA LEU A 14 9.41 -7.09 -13.38
C LEU A 14 9.98 -6.14 -12.29
N TYR A 15 10.72 -6.69 -11.32
CA TYR A 15 11.50 -6.00 -10.29
C TYR A 15 12.49 -4.94 -10.82
N ASN A 16 12.99 -5.07 -12.05
CA ASN A 16 14.00 -4.14 -12.59
C ASN A 16 13.41 -2.87 -13.24
N PHE A 17 12.10 -2.80 -13.51
CA PHE A 17 11.46 -1.57 -13.99
C PHE A 17 10.87 -0.72 -12.84
N ALA A 18 10.55 -1.34 -11.70
CA ALA A 18 9.98 -0.62 -10.56
C ALA A 18 11.01 0.21 -9.77
N ARG A 19 12.30 -0.17 -9.78
CA ARG A 19 13.32 0.50 -8.93
C ARG A 19 14.01 1.71 -9.56
N LEU A 20 13.76 1.99 -10.84
CA LEU A 20 14.23 3.22 -11.51
C LEU A 20 13.15 4.33 -11.56
N GLY A 21 11.96 4.08 -11.01
CA GLY A 21 10.84 5.04 -10.99
C GLY A 21 10.66 5.83 -9.69
N GLN A 22 11.38 5.49 -8.60
CA GLN A 22 11.15 6.12 -7.28
C GLN A 22 12.06 7.32 -6.95
N SER A 23 12.98 7.72 -7.83
CA SER A 23 13.89 8.86 -7.57
C SER A 23 13.75 10.05 -8.51
N ASN A 24 12.75 10.06 -9.39
CA ASN A 24 12.38 11.24 -10.16
C ASN A 24 10.86 11.35 -10.22
N SER A 25 10.30 12.19 -9.36
CA SER A 25 8.86 12.54 -9.26
C SER A 25 8.25 13.15 -10.53
N ARG A 26 8.97 13.13 -11.66
CA ARG A 26 8.51 13.60 -12.98
C ARG A 26 8.35 12.47 -14.00
N LEU A 27 8.96 11.29 -13.77
CA LEU A 27 9.00 10.20 -14.75
C LEU A 27 7.93 9.11 -14.51
N SER A 28 7.37 9.01 -13.31
CA SER A 28 6.17 8.21 -13.03
C SER A 28 4.86 8.89 -13.45
N LYS A 29 4.92 10.19 -13.80
CA LYS A 29 3.77 11.07 -14.10
C LYS A 29 3.19 10.96 -15.51
N SER A 30 3.66 10.03 -16.35
CA SER A 30 3.55 10.19 -17.80
C SER A 30 2.42 9.43 -18.52
N ILE A 31 1.50 8.74 -17.85
CA ILE A 31 0.48 7.94 -18.57
C ILE A 31 -0.96 8.16 -18.08
N GLY A 32 -1.21 8.82 -16.94
CA GLY A 32 -2.56 9.21 -16.52
C GLY A 32 -2.56 10.49 -15.69
N VAL A 33 -3.75 11.06 -15.45
CA VAL A 33 -3.89 12.12 -14.43
C VAL A 33 -3.49 11.48 -13.10
N SER A 34 -2.38 11.94 -12.52
CA SER A 34 -1.89 11.40 -11.26
C SER A 34 -3.02 11.42 -10.22
N SER A 35 -3.25 10.29 -9.56
CA SER A 35 -4.09 10.21 -8.36
C SER A 35 -3.48 11.02 -7.20
N GLU A 36 -2.27 11.55 -7.36
CA GLU A 36 -1.65 12.46 -6.42
C GLU A 36 -2.40 13.80 -6.36
N THR A 37 -2.39 14.40 -5.19
CA THR A 37 -3.01 15.71 -4.89
C THR A 37 -2.27 16.90 -5.50
N THR A 38 -1.12 16.69 -6.15
CA THR A 38 -0.23 17.77 -6.65
C THR A 38 -0.10 17.80 -8.17
N TYR A 39 -1.23 17.74 -8.87
CA TYR A 39 -1.28 17.86 -10.33
C TYR A 39 -1.22 19.34 -10.76
N THR A 40 -0.11 19.75 -11.37
CA THR A 40 0.11 21.17 -11.73
C THR A 40 -0.35 21.51 -13.15
N LYS A 41 -0.31 22.80 -13.50
CA LYS A 41 -0.52 23.27 -14.87
C LYS A 41 0.48 22.64 -15.85
N GLU A 42 1.74 22.48 -15.45
CA GLU A 42 2.76 21.82 -16.26
C GLU A 42 2.43 20.35 -16.49
N ASP A 43 1.92 19.65 -15.47
CA ASP A 43 1.43 18.28 -15.60
C ASP A 43 0.26 18.21 -16.60
N ALA A 44 -0.67 19.17 -16.57
CA ALA A 44 -1.76 19.29 -17.54
C ALA A 44 -1.24 19.47 -18.98
N VAL A 45 -0.25 20.33 -19.21
CA VAL A 45 0.35 20.52 -20.54
C VAL A 45 0.97 19.23 -21.06
N ILE A 46 1.75 18.54 -20.22
CA ILE A 46 2.40 17.26 -20.60
C ILE A 46 1.36 16.19 -20.89
N TYR A 47 0.32 16.10 -20.05
CA TYR A 47 -0.77 15.15 -20.22
C TYR A 47 -1.52 15.41 -21.53
N GLN A 48 -1.91 16.65 -21.82
CA GLN A 48 -2.59 17.01 -23.07
C GLN A 48 -1.71 16.81 -24.30
N TYR A 49 -0.39 17.05 -24.19
CA TYR A 49 0.56 16.77 -25.25
C TYR A 49 0.60 15.27 -25.58
N ASN A 50 0.71 14.42 -24.56
CA ASN A 50 0.75 12.97 -24.72
C ASN A 50 -0.55 12.41 -25.31
N ARG A 51 -1.70 13.03 -25.00
CA ARG A 51 -3.02 12.63 -25.53
C ARG A 51 -3.17 12.81 -27.04
N GLN A 52 -2.35 13.66 -27.67
CA GLN A 52 -2.41 13.87 -29.13
C GLN A 52 -1.94 12.65 -29.94
N TYR A 53 -1.36 11.65 -29.29
CA TYR A 53 -0.75 10.48 -29.92
C TYR A 53 -1.62 9.20 -29.89
N ASP A 54 -2.95 9.35 -29.72
CA ASP A 54 -4.01 8.32 -29.85
C ASP A 54 -3.83 7.04 -29.02
N ILE A 55 -4.49 6.99 -27.85
CA ILE A 55 -4.74 5.75 -27.11
C ILE A 55 -6.08 5.15 -27.61
N ASN A 56 -6.04 3.98 -28.23
CA ASN A 56 -7.22 3.30 -28.80
C ASN A 56 -7.43 1.91 -28.16
N PHE A 57 -7.78 1.86 -26.86
CA PHE A 57 -8.10 0.60 -26.17
C PHE A 57 -9.33 0.74 -25.28
N THR A 58 -10.13 -0.32 -25.17
CA THR A 58 -11.26 -0.38 -24.24
C THR A 58 -10.83 -0.75 -22.82
N ILE A 59 -11.63 -0.39 -21.80
CA ILE A 59 -11.41 -0.82 -20.40
C ILE A 59 -11.25 -2.33 -20.32
N ASP A 60 -12.09 -3.10 -21.02
CA ASP A 60 -12.09 -4.56 -20.96
C ASP A 60 -10.82 -5.16 -21.60
N GLU A 61 -10.27 -4.49 -22.63
CA GLU A 61 -9.00 -4.88 -23.27
C GLU A 61 -7.77 -4.57 -22.41
N LEU A 62 -7.80 -3.46 -21.67
CA LEU A 62 -6.74 -3.05 -20.75
C LEU A 62 -6.75 -3.88 -19.47
N ALA A 63 -7.93 -4.07 -18.86
CA ALA A 63 -8.11 -4.87 -17.65
C ALA A 63 -7.77 -6.36 -17.86
N SER A 64 -7.90 -6.87 -19.10
CA SER A 64 -7.55 -8.25 -19.44
C SER A 64 -6.09 -8.45 -19.85
N GLY A 65 -5.27 -7.40 -19.85
CA GLY A 65 -3.85 -7.46 -20.28
C GLY A 65 -3.66 -7.81 -21.76
N LYS A 66 -4.72 -7.73 -22.57
CA LYS A 66 -4.70 -8.06 -24.01
C LYS A 66 -4.21 -6.90 -24.89
N ALA A 67 -4.11 -5.71 -24.31
CA ALA A 67 -3.58 -4.51 -24.93
C ALA A 67 -2.35 -4.02 -24.15
N GLU A 68 -1.27 -3.72 -24.86
CA GLU A 68 -0.08 -3.08 -24.30
C GLU A 68 0.04 -1.66 -24.87
N VAL A 69 0.05 -0.67 -23.99
CA VAL A 69 0.31 0.72 -24.38
C VAL A 69 1.78 0.82 -24.75
N LYS A 70 2.08 1.10 -26.02
CA LYS A 70 3.42 1.55 -26.38
C LYS A 70 3.64 2.90 -25.69
N GLY A 71 4.57 2.97 -24.74
CA GLY A 71 4.93 4.21 -24.08
C GLY A 71 5.25 5.28 -25.13
N PHE A 72 4.42 6.32 -25.21
CA PHE A 72 4.63 7.42 -26.14
C PHE A 72 5.52 8.46 -25.46
N GLY A 73 6.74 8.62 -26.00
CA GLY A 73 7.56 9.82 -25.84
C GLY A 73 7.87 10.26 -24.41
N LEU A 74 8.28 9.35 -23.52
CA LEU A 74 9.12 9.79 -22.40
C LEU A 74 10.39 10.44 -22.98
N PRO A 75 10.88 11.56 -22.42
CA PRO A 75 12.09 12.18 -22.91
C PRO A 75 13.23 11.15 -22.87
N ASN A 76 13.75 10.79 -24.04
CA ASN A 76 15.06 10.14 -24.10
C ASN A 76 16.07 11.16 -23.54
N SER A 77 16.91 10.73 -22.61
CA SER A 77 17.87 11.57 -21.88
C SER A 77 18.88 12.31 -22.75
N GLU A 78 18.92 12.03 -24.05
CA GLU A 78 19.87 12.59 -25.01
C GLU A 78 19.39 13.90 -25.65
N ASP A 79 18.10 14.29 -25.56
CA ASP A 79 17.58 15.47 -26.28
C ASP A 79 16.45 16.23 -25.54
N ASN A 80 16.65 16.45 -24.24
CA ASN A 80 15.65 17.04 -23.34
C ASN A 80 15.24 18.48 -23.76
N ASP A 81 16.16 19.25 -24.35
CA ASP A 81 15.90 20.63 -24.79
C ASP A 81 14.91 20.70 -25.97
N ALA A 82 14.98 19.73 -26.90
CA ALA A 82 14.06 19.65 -28.03
C ALA A 82 12.64 19.27 -27.57
N PHE A 83 12.54 18.33 -26.62
CA PHE A 83 11.27 17.96 -25.99
C PHE A 83 10.64 19.14 -25.25
N LEU A 84 11.40 19.80 -24.37
CA LEU A 84 10.91 20.96 -23.61
C LEU A 84 10.43 22.09 -24.54
N LYS A 85 11.15 22.36 -25.62
CA LYS A 85 10.74 23.35 -26.63
C LYS A 85 9.45 22.96 -27.35
N THR A 86 9.24 21.67 -27.58
CA THR A 86 8.02 21.14 -28.22
C THR A 86 6.83 21.28 -27.27
N VAL A 87 6.98 20.87 -26.01
CA VAL A 87 5.96 21.05 -24.95
C VAL A 87 5.62 22.52 -24.75
N GLU A 88 6.61 23.41 -24.78
CA GLU A 88 6.40 24.85 -24.67
C GLU A 88 5.65 25.44 -25.88
N THR A 89 5.97 24.97 -27.09
CA THR A 89 5.23 25.35 -28.30
C THR A 89 3.78 24.88 -28.24
N PHE A 90 3.56 23.66 -27.71
CA PHE A 90 2.23 23.11 -27.50
C PHE A 90 1.44 23.91 -26.45
N ARG A 91 2.08 24.28 -25.32
CA ARG A 91 1.50 25.17 -24.31
C ARG A 91 0.99 26.47 -24.94
N GLN A 92 1.81 27.15 -25.74
CA GLN A 92 1.41 28.38 -26.43
C GLN A 92 0.22 28.18 -27.38
N SER A 93 0.10 26.99 -27.99
CA SER A 93 -1.09 26.63 -28.78
C SER A 93 -2.33 26.51 -27.90
N LEU A 94 -2.24 25.89 -26.73
CA LEU A 94 -3.35 25.79 -25.78
C LEU A 94 -3.79 27.18 -25.27
N GLU A 95 -2.84 28.05 -24.93
CA GLU A 95 -3.13 29.42 -24.48
C GLU A 95 -3.84 30.25 -25.57
N LYS A 96 -3.50 30.02 -26.84
CA LYS A 96 -4.07 30.75 -27.97
C LYS A 96 -5.41 30.19 -28.45
N ASN A 97 -5.52 28.87 -28.52
CA ASN A 97 -6.61 28.18 -29.22
C ASN A 97 -7.60 27.48 -28.27
N GLY A 98 -7.23 27.28 -27.00
CA GLY A 98 -7.99 26.47 -26.05
C GLY A 98 -7.86 24.97 -26.31
N LEU A 99 -8.47 24.17 -25.41
CA LEU A 99 -8.56 22.71 -25.56
C LEU A 99 -9.74 22.26 -26.42
N GLY A 100 -10.71 23.16 -26.66
CA GLY A 100 -12.00 22.83 -27.26
C GLY A 100 -13.00 22.27 -26.22
N ASN A 101 -14.25 22.10 -26.67
CA ASN A 101 -15.35 21.64 -25.79
C ASN A 101 -15.55 20.12 -25.86
N GLU A 102 -14.91 19.43 -26.80
CA GLU A 102 -15.05 17.98 -26.95
C GLU A 102 -14.40 17.24 -25.77
N ILE A 103 -15.15 16.31 -25.17
CA ILE A 103 -14.62 15.39 -24.18
C ILE A 103 -13.90 14.26 -24.90
N ASN A 104 -12.60 14.11 -24.67
CA ASN A 104 -11.84 12.97 -25.16
C ASN A 104 -12.09 11.75 -24.25
N TRP A 105 -13.14 11.00 -24.60
CA TRP A 105 -13.61 9.79 -23.90
C TRP A 105 -12.62 8.64 -23.90
N ASN A 106 -11.79 8.49 -24.93
CA ASN A 106 -10.77 7.45 -24.96
C ASN A 106 -9.79 7.60 -23.80
N SER A 107 -9.43 8.84 -23.46
CA SER A 107 -8.58 9.12 -22.31
C SER A 107 -9.29 8.87 -20.99
N VAL A 108 -10.55 9.30 -20.85
CA VAL A 108 -11.33 9.03 -19.62
C VAL A 108 -11.44 7.52 -19.41
N GLN A 109 -11.70 6.78 -20.47
CA GLN A 109 -11.75 5.33 -20.47
C GLN A 109 -10.41 4.71 -20.07
N TYR A 110 -9.30 5.17 -20.66
CA TYR A 110 -7.97 4.71 -20.32
C TYR A 110 -7.65 4.92 -18.84
N ASP A 111 -7.89 6.13 -18.34
CA ASP A 111 -7.58 6.48 -16.97
C ASP A 111 -8.43 5.67 -15.97
N PHE A 112 -9.73 5.51 -16.25
CA PHE A 112 -10.63 4.69 -15.43
C PHE A 112 -10.28 3.20 -15.46
N SER A 113 -9.67 2.69 -16.54
CA SER A 113 -9.20 1.30 -16.61
C SER A 113 -8.03 1.00 -15.66
N SER A 114 -7.33 2.04 -15.18
CA SER A 114 -6.18 1.92 -14.27
C SER A 114 -6.55 2.01 -12.78
N THR A 115 -7.85 2.03 -12.47
CA THR A 115 -8.35 2.27 -11.12
C THR A 115 -8.40 1.02 -10.25
N GLY A 116 -8.15 -0.17 -10.79
CA GLY A 116 -7.98 -1.37 -9.98
C GLY A 116 -6.80 -1.28 -9.01
N VAL A 117 -6.81 -2.15 -7.99
CA VAL A 117 -5.74 -2.31 -7.00
C VAL A 117 -5.21 -3.73 -6.99
N GLU A 118 -3.93 -3.87 -6.69
CA GLU A 118 -3.25 -5.13 -6.42
C GLU A 118 -2.70 -5.11 -4.99
N LEU A 119 -2.19 -6.23 -4.49
CA LEU A 119 -1.66 -6.33 -3.12
C LEU A 119 -0.63 -5.22 -2.81
N ASN A 120 0.24 -4.90 -3.77
CA ASN A 120 1.28 -3.87 -3.64
C ASN A 120 0.79 -2.43 -3.87
N THR A 121 -0.48 -2.22 -4.21
CA THR A 121 -1.07 -0.90 -4.51
C THR A 121 -2.41 -0.65 -3.80
N VAL A 122 -2.89 -1.57 -2.97
CA VAL A 122 -4.15 -1.45 -2.22
C VAL A 122 -4.14 -0.30 -1.20
N ASP A 123 -2.97 0.16 -0.77
CA ASP A 123 -2.76 1.39 0.00
C ASP A 123 -3.20 2.66 -0.75
N GLN A 124 -3.31 2.59 -2.09
CA GLN A 124 -3.81 3.67 -2.93
C GLN A 124 -5.34 3.65 -3.12
N PHE A 125 -6.05 2.75 -2.45
CA PHE A 125 -7.50 2.59 -2.58
C PHE A 125 -8.27 3.91 -2.44
N SER A 126 -8.01 4.67 -1.36
CA SER A 126 -8.68 5.96 -1.12
C SER A 126 -8.40 6.97 -2.23
N ASN A 127 -7.14 7.07 -2.66
CA ASN A 127 -6.75 7.98 -3.75
C ASN A 127 -7.47 7.63 -5.05
N LYS A 128 -7.62 6.33 -5.36
CA LYS A 128 -8.35 5.85 -6.54
C LYS A 128 -9.86 6.11 -6.43
N ALA A 129 -10.45 5.91 -5.25
CA ALA A 129 -11.86 6.22 -5.00
C ALA A 129 -12.15 7.73 -5.15
N ASP A 130 -11.32 8.58 -4.56
CA ASP A 130 -11.42 10.05 -4.68
C ASP A 130 -11.19 10.53 -6.11
N TYR A 131 -10.25 9.90 -6.82
CA TYR A 131 -9.99 10.19 -8.22
C TYR A 131 -11.20 9.91 -9.11
N ILE A 132 -11.80 8.71 -9.00
CA ILE A 132 -13.02 8.35 -9.75
C ILE A 132 -14.15 9.34 -9.45
N ALA A 133 -14.38 9.62 -8.16
CA ALA A 133 -15.48 10.46 -7.71
C ALA A 133 -15.35 11.93 -8.18
N SER A 134 -14.19 12.54 -7.95
CA SER A 134 -13.93 13.94 -8.33
C SER A 134 -13.99 14.13 -9.84
N ARG A 135 -13.42 13.20 -10.62
CA ARG A 135 -13.44 13.29 -12.08
C ARG A 135 -14.84 13.10 -12.65
N TYR A 136 -15.64 12.22 -12.06
CA TYR A 136 -17.05 12.09 -12.42
C TYR A 136 -17.81 13.40 -12.16
N ALA A 137 -17.66 14.00 -10.97
CA ALA A 137 -18.36 15.23 -10.61
C ALA A 137 -18.01 16.40 -11.55
N VAL A 138 -16.72 16.57 -11.88
CA VAL A 138 -16.26 17.59 -12.83
C VAL A 138 -16.81 17.36 -14.24
N LEU A 139 -16.74 16.12 -14.75
CA LEU A 139 -17.29 15.81 -16.06
C LEU A 139 -18.81 15.97 -16.09
N GLN A 140 -19.52 15.62 -15.01
CA GLN A 140 -20.96 15.82 -14.91
C GLN A 140 -21.34 17.31 -14.98
N ASP A 141 -20.68 18.17 -14.20
CA ASP A 141 -20.94 19.63 -14.22
C ASP A 141 -20.62 20.24 -15.59
N ARG A 142 -19.51 19.81 -16.21
CA ARG A 142 -19.14 20.23 -17.57
C ARG A 142 -20.17 19.78 -18.61
N ILE A 143 -20.58 18.51 -18.58
CA ILE A 143 -21.55 17.97 -19.55
C ILE A 143 -22.87 18.75 -19.47
N HIS A 144 -23.36 19.02 -18.26
CA HIS A 144 -24.57 19.81 -18.05
C HIS A 144 -24.44 21.28 -18.46
N THR A 145 -23.23 21.82 -18.50
CA THR A 145 -22.97 23.20 -18.90
C THR A 145 -22.81 23.34 -20.41
N ASP A 146 -22.10 22.41 -21.05
CA ASP A 146 -21.64 22.54 -22.43
C ASP A 146 -22.57 21.86 -23.46
N TYR A 147 -23.41 20.90 -23.02
CA TYR A 147 -24.27 20.11 -23.90
C TYR A 147 -25.76 20.28 -23.60
N SER A 148 -26.62 20.00 -24.59
CA SER A 148 -28.08 20.06 -24.42
C SER A 148 -28.80 19.05 -25.33
N GLY A 149 -30.07 18.76 -25.02
CA GLY A 149 -30.89 17.83 -25.82
C GLY A 149 -30.31 16.42 -25.88
N THR A 150 -30.38 15.79 -27.05
CA THR A 150 -29.88 14.41 -27.25
C THR A 150 -28.38 14.28 -27.04
N GLU A 151 -27.59 15.32 -27.33
CA GLU A 151 -26.15 15.28 -27.12
C GLU A 151 -25.81 15.21 -25.62
N LEU A 152 -26.54 15.95 -24.77
CA LEU A 152 -26.41 15.84 -23.31
C LEU A 152 -26.63 14.40 -22.83
N GLU A 153 -27.72 13.77 -23.29
CA GLU A 153 -28.08 12.40 -22.94
C GLU A 153 -26.96 11.42 -23.36
N GLU A 154 -26.44 11.55 -24.59
CA GLU A 154 -25.34 10.71 -25.08
C GLU A 154 -24.03 10.88 -24.29
N GLN A 155 -23.67 12.10 -23.90
CA GLN A 155 -22.46 12.36 -23.11
C GLN A 155 -22.62 11.83 -21.68
N MET A 156 -23.78 12.03 -21.05
CA MET A 156 -24.06 11.49 -19.72
C MET A 156 -24.09 9.97 -19.70
N ASP A 157 -24.66 9.32 -20.73
CA ASP A 157 -24.67 7.86 -20.83
C ASP A 157 -23.25 7.29 -20.93
N LYS A 158 -22.36 7.93 -21.70
CA LYS A 158 -20.94 7.57 -21.75
C LYS A 158 -20.27 7.71 -20.39
N LEU A 159 -20.46 8.85 -19.71
CA LEU A 159 -19.89 9.09 -18.38
C LEU A 159 -20.35 8.04 -17.36
N ASN A 160 -21.65 7.79 -17.28
CA ASN A 160 -22.25 6.85 -16.34
C ASN A 160 -21.78 5.41 -16.59
N THR A 161 -21.62 5.03 -17.86
CA THR A 161 -21.10 3.71 -18.24
C THR A 161 -19.65 3.54 -17.79
N LEU A 162 -18.77 4.50 -18.08
CA LEU A 162 -17.36 4.44 -17.70
C LEU A 162 -17.18 4.49 -16.18
N PHE A 163 -17.95 5.32 -15.48
CA PHE A 163 -17.94 5.42 -14.03
C PHE A 163 -18.37 4.12 -13.35
N SER A 164 -19.44 3.48 -13.85
CA SER A 164 -19.90 2.20 -13.30
C SER A 164 -18.83 1.12 -13.46
N LYS A 165 -18.20 1.02 -14.63
CA LYS A 165 -17.08 0.09 -14.87
C LYS A 165 -15.88 0.37 -13.96
N ALA A 166 -15.53 1.64 -13.73
CA ALA A 166 -14.42 2.01 -12.85
C ALA A 166 -14.68 1.59 -11.40
N LYS A 167 -15.91 1.83 -10.90
CA LYS A 167 -16.32 1.41 -9.57
C LYS A 167 -16.29 -0.11 -9.41
N GLU A 168 -16.84 -0.84 -10.38
CA GLU A 168 -16.81 -2.31 -10.39
C GLU A 168 -15.37 -2.83 -10.37
N LEU A 169 -14.49 -2.28 -11.23
CA LEU A 169 -13.08 -2.67 -11.27
C LEU A 169 -12.37 -2.43 -9.93
N LEU A 170 -12.54 -1.25 -9.31
CA LEU A 170 -11.95 -0.96 -8.00
C LEU A 170 -12.52 -1.86 -6.91
N ALA A 171 -13.84 -2.11 -6.91
CA ALA A 171 -14.49 -2.96 -5.91
C ALA A 171 -14.08 -4.43 -6.03
N ASP A 172 -14.05 -4.96 -7.26
CA ASP A 172 -13.67 -6.35 -7.53
C ASP A 172 -12.21 -6.59 -7.18
N SER A 173 -11.30 -5.74 -7.67
CA SER A 173 -9.88 -5.88 -7.37
C SER A 173 -9.56 -5.69 -5.88
N TYR A 174 -10.26 -4.80 -5.17
CA TYR A 174 -10.12 -4.65 -3.72
C TYR A 174 -10.60 -5.91 -2.98
N VAL A 175 -11.75 -6.48 -3.36
CA VAL A 175 -12.25 -7.73 -2.77
C VAL A 175 -11.34 -8.90 -3.09
N ASP A 176 -10.79 -8.98 -4.29
CA ASP A 176 -9.84 -10.03 -4.66
C ASP A 176 -8.58 -9.99 -3.78
N VAL A 177 -8.15 -8.81 -3.32
CA VAL A 177 -7.02 -8.66 -2.39
C VAL A 177 -7.45 -8.84 -0.93
N VAL A 178 -8.33 -7.96 -0.45
CA VAL A 178 -8.70 -7.88 0.98
C VAL A 178 -9.69 -8.97 1.34
N GLY A 179 -10.73 -9.19 0.54
CA GLY A 179 -11.72 -10.24 0.75
C GLY A 179 -11.08 -11.63 0.75
N SER A 180 -10.23 -11.94 -0.23
CA SER A 180 -9.51 -13.22 -0.26
C SER A 180 -8.61 -13.41 0.96
N PHE A 181 -7.89 -12.36 1.39
CA PHE A 181 -7.07 -12.44 2.60
C PHE A 181 -7.92 -12.70 3.85
N LEU A 182 -9.08 -12.05 3.97
CA LEU A 182 -10.03 -12.31 5.06
C LEU A 182 -10.49 -13.78 5.04
N GLU A 183 -10.90 -14.29 3.89
CA GLU A 183 -11.38 -15.67 3.72
C GLU A 183 -10.30 -16.71 4.03
N GLU A 184 -9.08 -16.51 3.51
CA GLU A 184 -7.90 -17.35 3.81
C GLU A 184 -7.65 -17.43 5.31
N ASN A 185 -7.90 -16.34 6.05
CA ASN A 185 -7.68 -16.22 7.49
C ASN A 185 -8.96 -16.42 8.32
N GLY A 186 -9.93 -17.17 7.79
CA GLY A 186 -11.08 -17.67 8.55
C GLY A 186 -12.26 -16.71 8.67
N ILE A 187 -12.27 -15.61 7.91
CA ILE A 187 -13.35 -14.64 7.87
C ILE A 187 -14.14 -14.81 6.57
N GLY A 188 -15.27 -15.50 6.65
CA GLY A 188 -16.21 -15.65 5.53
C GLY A 188 -17.26 -14.53 5.45
N ASP A 189 -17.95 -14.48 4.31
CA ASP A 189 -19.18 -13.69 4.08
C ASP A 189 -19.06 -12.15 4.12
N GLU A 190 -17.85 -11.59 4.12
CA GLU A 190 -17.64 -10.13 4.12
C GLU A 190 -17.56 -9.50 2.72
N THR A 191 -17.34 -10.30 1.69
CA THR A 191 -17.19 -9.86 0.29
C THR A 191 -18.33 -8.92 -0.17
N ALA A 192 -19.58 -9.24 0.17
CA ALA A 192 -20.72 -8.40 -0.19
C ALA A 192 -20.73 -7.05 0.56
N ASN A 193 -20.39 -7.05 1.85
CA ASN A 193 -20.31 -5.83 2.65
C ASN A 193 -19.20 -4.90 2.15
N LEU A 194 -18.06 -5.46 1.75
CA LEU A 194 -16.94 -4.71 1.17
C LEU A 194 -17.36 -4.04 -0.14
N ARG A 195 -17.94 -4.78 -1.10
CA ARG A 195 -18.41 -4.23 -2.38
C ARG A 195 -19.43 -3.11 -2.19
N ASP A 196 -20.45 -3.35 -1.37
CA ASP A 196 -21.52 -2.36 -1.10
C ASP A 196 -20.97 -1.08 -0.45
N SER A 197 -20.00 -1.24 0.45
CA SER A 197 -19.33 -0.11 1.12
C SER A 197 -18.48 0.73 0.16
N ILE A 198 -17.79 0.08 -0.80
CA ILE A 198 -17.04 0.77 -1.85
C ILE A 198 -17.98 1.55 -2.76
N ASP A 199 -19.04 0.92 -3.28
CA ASP A 199 -20.01 1.60 -4.15
C ASP A 199 -20.66 2.79 -3.45
N THR A 200 -21.17 2.56 -2.24
CA THR A 200 -21.82 3.61 -1.44
C THR A 200 -20.85 4.75 -1.11
N GLY A 201 -19.62 4.42 -0.72
CA GLY A 201 -18.59 5.40 -0.39
C GLY A 201 -18.22 6.30 -1.57
N ILE A 202 -18.02 5.72 -2.77
CA ILE A 202 -17.70 6.48 -3.98
C ILE A 202 -18.87 7.37 -4.40
N ASN A 203 -20.11 6.85 -4.36
CA ASN A 203 -21.29 7.65 -4.71
C ASN A 203 -21.50 8.81 -3.73
N ASN A 204 -21.28 8.59 -2.43
CA ASN A 204 -21.30 9.65 -1.42
C ASN A 204 -20.24 10.71 -1.72
N ARG A 205 -19.04 10.29 -2.10
CA ARG A 205 -17.95 11.22 -2.44
C ARG A 205 -18.24 12.03 -3.72
N VAL A 206 -18.87 11.42 -4.73
CA VAL A 206 -19.38 12.14 -5.91
C VAL A 206 -20.30 13.27 -5.48
N LYS A 207 -21.25 12.99 -4.58
CA LYS A 207 -22.18 14.00 -4.07
C LYS A 207 -21.45 15.13 -3.35
N GLU A 208 -20.52 14.81 -2.47
CA GLU A 208 -19.72 15.80 -1.75
C GLU A 208 -18.96 16.72 -2.73
N TYR A 209 -18.35 16.16 -3.78
CA TYR A 209 -17.68 16.92 -4.83
C TYR A 209 -18.66 17.78 -5.64
N SER A 210 -19.80 17.24 -6.07
CA SER A 210 -20.81 17.99 -6.82
C SER A 210 -21.37 19.16 -6.00
N ASP A 211 -21.71 18.95 -4.72
CA ASP A 211 -22.20 20.01 -3.83
C ASP A 211 -21.16 21.13 -3.63
N TYR A 212 -19.88 20.76 -3.55
CA TYR A 212 -18.78 21.72 -3.49
C TYR A 212 -18.67 22.54 -4.77
N ILE A 213 -18.71 21.91 -5.94
CA ILE A 213 -18.68 22.60 -7.25
C ILE A 213 -19.84 23.59 -7.35
N LEU A 214 -21.07 23.20 -6.95
CA LEU A 214 -22.24 24.08 -6.96
C LEU A 214 -22.05 25.33 -6.09
N SER A 215 -21.41 25.16 -4.93
CA SER A 215 -21.19 26.22 -3.95
C SER A 215 -19.95 27.08 -4.26
N ASN A 216 -19.00 26.57 -5.04
CA ASN A 216 -17.70 27.18 -5.31
C ASN A 216 -17.34 27.14 -6.79
N ARG A 217 -18.04 27.91 -7.63
CA ARG A 217 -17.89 27.86 -9.10
C ARG A 217 -16.48 28.15 -9.64
N ASN A 218 -15.67 28.96 -8.95
CA ASN A 218 -14.28 29.25 -9.33
C ASN A 218 -13.28 28.59 -8.35
N TYR A 219 -13.50 27.33 -7.97
CA TYR A 219 -12.64 26.66 -6.99
C TYR A 219 -11.18 26.49 -7.47
N ALA A 220 -10.93 26.44 -8.78
CA ALA A 220 -9.59 26.36 -9.35
C ALA A 220 -8.89 27.73 -9.47
N GLU A 221 -9.57 28.84 -9.14
CA GLU A 221 -9.00 30.20 -9.13
C GLU A 221 -8.32 30.61 -10.45
N ILE A 222 -8.89 30.17 -11.59
CA ILE A 222 -8.36 30.47 -12.93
C ILE A 222 -8.90 31.82 -13.41
N ASP A 223 -8.11 32.88 -13.22
CA ASP A 223 -8.49 34.24 -13.61
C ASP A 223 -7.73 34.75 -14.86
N SER A 224 -6.61 34.12 -15.24
CA SER A 224 -5.80 34.54 -16.40
C SER A 224 -6.39 34.08 -17.72
N ASP A 225 -6.45 34.98 -18.71
CA ASP A 225 -6.86 34.65 -20.08
C ASP A 225 -6.01 33.55 -20.72
N SER A 226 -4.70 33.49 -20.40
CA SER A 226 -3.80 32.45 -20.91
C SER A 226 -4.15 31.05 -20.39
N ASP A 227 -4.86 30.97 -19.27
CA ASP A 227 -5.01 29.72 -18.51
C ASP A 227 -6.44 29.16 -18.60
N LYS A 228 -7.35 29.89 -19.28
CA LYS A 228 -8.75 29.48 -19.47
C LYS A 228 -8.93 28.12 -20.12
N TRP A 229 -7.94 27.61 -20.86
CA TRP A 229 -7.98 26.27 -21.42
C TRP A 229 -8.02 25.18 -20.33
N LEU A 230 -7.49 25.44 -19.13
CA LEU A 230 -7.51 24.50 -18.00
C LEU A 230 -8.93 24.24 -17.48
N LEU A 231 -9.87 25.17 -17.68
CA LEU A 231 -11.29 24.94 -17.33
C LEU A 231 -11.90 23.79 -18.14
N GLN A 232 -11.33 23.48 -19.30
CA GLN A 232 -11.74 22.37 -20.17
C GLN A 232 -10.92 21.10 -19.94
N ASP A 233 -9.91 21.14 -19.07
CA ASP A 233 -9.11 19.98 -18.67
C ASP A 233 -9.74 19.32 -17.43
N ASP A 234 -10.48 18.24 -17.66
CA ASP A 234 -11.21 17.53 -16.61
C ASP A 234 -10.29 16.90 -15.55
N GLY A 235 -9.07 16.51 -15.93
CA GLY A 235 -8.07 15.97 -15.02
C GLY A 235 -7.53 17.02 -14.07
N TYR A 236 -7.15 18.18 -14.61
CA TYR A 236 -6.71 19.33 -13.83
C TYR A 236 -7.81 19.82 -12.89
N MET A 237 -9.02 20.04 -13.42
CA MET A 237 -10.16 20.52 -12.64
C MET A 237 -10.54 19.53 -11.52
N ALA A 238 -10.44 18.22 -11.75
CA ALA A 238 -10.68 17.23 -10.70
C ALA A 238 -9.57 17.26 -9.62
N ALA A 239 -8.32 17.46 -10.00
CA ALA A 239 -7.21 17.54 -9.05
C ALA A 239 -7.31 18.78 -8.16
N GLN A 240 -7.61 19.95 -8.74
CA GLN A 240 -7.84 21.18 -8.00
C GLN A 240 -9.03 21.04 -7.05
N LEU A 241 -10.07 20.32 -7.46
CA LEU A 241 -11.22 20.06 -6.61
C LEU A 241 -10.85 19.24 -5.36
N ARG A 242 -10.07 18.16 -5.53
CA ARG A 242 -9.55 17.35 -4.41
C ARG A 242 -8.69 18.20 -3.47
N GLU A 243 -7.71 18.93 -4.02
CA GLU A 243 -6.81 19.79 -3.25
C GLU A 243 -7.56 20.84 -2.41
N LYS A 244 -8.58 21.48 -2.99
CA LYS A 244 -9.37 22.50 -2.28
C LYS A 244 -10.25 21.89 -1.18
N MET A 245 -10.82 20.71 -1.41
CA MET A 245 -11.62 20.02 -0.39
C MET A 245 -10.77 19.46 0.75
N ASP A 246 -9.58 18.95 0.47
CA ASP A 246 -8.64 18.47 1.50
C ASP A 246 -8.15 19.61 2.41
N ASN A 247 -8.01 20.82 1.86
CA ASN A 247 -7.57 22.02 2.59
C ASN A 247 -8.73 22.85 3.17
N SER A 248 -9.99 22.47 2.94
CA SER A 248 -11.14 23.21 3.43
C SER A 248 -11.42 22.86 4.91
N PRO A 249 -11.52 23.86 5.82
CA PRO A 249 -11.95 23.59 7.19
C PRO A 249 -13.40 23.12 7.15
N VAL A 250 -13.60 21.80 7.33
CA VAL A 250 -14.87 21.06 7.42
C VAL A 250 -16.07 21.94 7.07
N ILE A 251 -16.49 21.90 5.81
CA ILE A 251 -17.85 22.34 5.46
C ILE A 251 -18.76 21.56 6.41
N GLU A 252 -19.53 22.28 7.24
CA GLU A 252 -20.61 21.69 8.02
C GLU A 252 -21.46 20.89 7.05
N LYS A 253 -21.24 19.57 7.03
CA LYS A 253 -21.89 18.66 6.10
C LYS A 253 -23.37 18.83 6.32
N THR A 254 -24.11 19.21 5.28
CA THR A 254 -25.55 18.96 5.21
C THR A 254 -25.73 17.44 5.19
N SER A 255 -25.71 16.84 6.38
CA SER A 255 -25.65 15.41 6.68
C SER A 255 -26.95 14.66 6.36
N GLU A 256 -27.98 15.34 5.85
CA GLU A 256 -29.32 14.76 5.77
C GLU A 256 -29.48 13.71 4.65
N GLU A 257 -28.46 13.49 3.84
CA GLU A 257 -28.68 12.90 2.52
C GLU A 257 -27.56 11.96 2.00
N LEU A 258 -26.61 11.56 2.87
CA LEU A 258 -25.59 10.53 2.57
C LEU A 258 -26.09 9.13 2.97
N LYS A 259 -25.86 8.14 2.12
CA LYS A 259 -26.20 6.75 2.43
C LYS A 259 -25.21 6.15 3.42
N THR A 260 -25.70 5.38 4.38
CA THR A 260 -24.87 4.68 5.35
C THR A 260 -24.55 3.27 4.85
N ALA A 261 -23.27 2.98 4.63
CA ALA A 261 -22.77 1.64 4.39
C ALA A 261 -22.30 0.97 5.69
N VAL A 262 -21.98 -0.32 5.59
CA VAL A 262 -21.41 -1.09 6.70
C VAL A 262 -20.03 -0.57 7.10
N TYR A 263 -19.19 -0.26 6.11
CA TYR A 263 -17.84 0.26 6.30
C TYR A 263 -17.70 1.62 5.61
N SER A 264 -16.92 2.52 6.21
CA SER A 264 -16.53 3.77 5.56
C SER A 264 -15.38 3.57 4.57
N LEU A 265 -15.11 4.53 3.68
CA LEU A 265 -13.90 4.49 2.84
C LEU A 265 -12.62 4.46 3.70
N ARG A 266 -12.63 5.11 4.87
CA ARG A 266 -11.52 5.08 5.84
C ARG A 266 -11.32 3.69 6.44
N ASP A 267 -12.40 2.99 6.76
CA ASP A 267 -12.34 1.60 7.22
C ASP A 267 -11.63 0.71 6.19
N LEU A 268 -12.02 0.88 4.92
CA LEU A 268 -11.48 0.11 3.80
C LEU A 268 -10.01 0.44 3.50
N GLU A 269 -9.62 1.71 3.60
CA GLU A 269 -8.21 2.11 3.46
C GLU A 269 -7.31 1.40 4.47
N VAL A 270 -7.69 1.47 5.75
CA VAL A 270 -6.92 0.87 6.84
C VAL A 270 -6.88 -0.66 6.74
N ALA A 271 -8.00 -1.29 6.35
CA ALA A 271 -8.03 -2.73 6.09
C ALA A 271 -7.10 -3.12 4.94
N GLY A 272 -7.07 -2.34 3.85
CA GLY A 272 -6.16 -2.54 2.73
C GLY A 272 -4.69 -2.47 3.15
N ILE A 273 -4.33 -1.43 3.90
CA ILE A 273 -2.97 -1.28 4.46
C ILE A 273 -2.62 -2.45 5.39
N TYR A 274 -3.53 -2.85 6.27
CA TYR A 274 -3.33 -4.00 7.15
C TYR A 274 -3.03 -5.28 6.35
N VAL A 275 -3.85 -5.58 5.34
CA VAL A 275 -3.67 -6.76 4.47
C VAL A 275 -2.35 -6.69 3.72
N GLN A 276 -2.05 -5.56 3.09
CA GLN A 276 -0.79 -5.37 2.37
C GLN A 276 0.42 -5.63 3.26
N GLN A 277 0.47 -5.01 4.45
CA GLN A 277 1.62 -5.15 5.33
C GLN A 277 1.72 -6.56 5.91
N THR A 278 0.59 -7.20 6.22
CA THR A 278 0.56 -8.54 6.80
C THR A 278 0.94 -9.63 5.78
N SER A 279 0.50 -9.51 4.53
CA SER A 279 0.82 -10.47 3.45
C SER A 279 2.30 -10.49 3.07
N LYS A 280 3.03 -9.38 3.22
CA LYS A 280 4.48 -9.33 2.98
C LYS A 280 5.26 -10.33 3.86
N GLN A 281 4.72 -10.72 5.02
CA GLN A 281 5.33 -11.71 5.89
C GLN A 281 5.21 -13.14 5.33
N TYR A 282 4.17 -13.43 4.54
CA TYR A 282 4.07 -14.70 3.82
C TYR A 282 5.11 -14.79 2.71
N GLU A 283 5.21 -13.74 1.89
CA GLU A 283 6.17 -13.66 0.78
C GLU A 283 7.62 -13.79 1.24
N SER A 284 7.92 -13.32 2.46
CA SER A 284 9.27 -13.44 2.99
C SER A 284 9.70 -14.88 3.27
N LEU A 285 8.80 -15.78 3.65
CA LEU A 285 9.14 -17.16 4.00
C LEU A 285 9.82 -17.91 2.84
N GLU A 286 9.46 -17.59 1.60
CA GLU A 286 10.03 -18.22 0.39
C GLU A 286 11.47 -17.76 0.09
N HIS A 287 11.87 -16.60 0.59
CA HIS A 287 13.12 -15.93 0.22
C HIS A 287 14.25 -16.10 1.24
N THR A 288 13.98 -16.71 2.40
CA THR A 288 15.00 -16.88 3.44
C THR A 288 15.40 -18.32 3.60
N GLY A 289 16.70 -18.58 3.55
CA GLY A 289 17.26 -19.91 3.84
C GLY A 289 17.30 -20.27 5.34
N PHE A 290 16.70 -19.46 6.23
CA PHE A 290 16.78 -19.64 7.69
C PHE A 290 15.47 -19.23 8.39
N ILE A 291 14.95 -20.13 9.22
CA ILE A 291 13.75 -19.93 10.05
C ILE A 291 14.19 -19.65 11.50
N ARG A 292 13.61 -18.63 12.13
CA ARG A 292 13.89 -18.25 13.54
C ARG A 292 13.47 -19.35 14.52
N ASN A 293 14.04 -19.34 15.73
CA ASN A 293 13.54 -20.18 16.83
C ASN A 293 12.10 -19.76 17.23
N GLU A 294 11.37 -20.69 17.82
CA GLU A 294 9.97 -20.53 18.22
C GLU A 294 9.73 -19.30 19.10
N GLU A 295 10.64 -19.04 20.04
CA GLU A 295 10.54 -17.88 20.95
C GLU A 295 10.64 -16.56 20.17
N GLY A 296 11.53 -16.49 19.18
CA GLY A 296 11.66 -15.33 18.29
C GLY A 296 10.43 -15.15 17.39
N ILE A 297 9.83 -16.25 16.90
CA ILE A 297 8.58 -16.20 16.14
C ILE A 297 7.44 -15.65 17.01
N GLY A 298 7.32 -16.15 18.25
CA GLY A 298 6.30 -15.70 19.20
C GLY A 298 6.42 -14.22 19.55
N LEU A 299 7.65 -13.73 19.76
CA LEU A 299 7.91 -12.31 20.00
C LEU A 299 7.53 -11.44 18.79
N ASN A 300 7.92 -11.84 17.57
CA ASN A 300 7.58 -11.10 16.36
C ASN A 300 6.05 -10.98 16.20
N LEU A 301 5.32 -12.09 16.36
CA LEU A 301 3.86 -12.13 16.27
C LEU A 301 3.21 -11.25 17.33
N ALA A 302 3.75 -11.22 18.55
CA ALA A 302 3.23 -10.35 19.61
C ALA A 302 3.41 -8.88 19.24
N VAL A 303 4.56 -8.47 18.71
CA VAL A 303 4.75 -7.08 18.29
C VAL A 303 3.82 -6.69 17.14
N GLN A 304 3.62 -7.57 16.17
CA GLN A 304 2.67 -7.33 15.09
C GLN A 304 1.23 -7.21 15.61
N SER A 305 0.84 -8.04 16.58
CA SER A 305 -0.46 -7.98 17.26
C SER A 305 -0.64 -6.67 18.04
N MET A 306 0.38 -6.24 18.80
CA MET A 306 0.38 -4.95 19.49
C MET A 306 0.28 -3.76 18.53
N LYS A 307 1.00 -3.79 17.40
CA LYS A 307 0.89 -2.77 16.35
C LYS A 307 -0.51 -2.79 15.71
N THR A 308 -1.10 -3.96 15.50
CA THR A 308 -2.46 -4.11 14.96
C THR A 308 -3.51 -3.53 15.92
N ASP A 309 -3.39 -3.80 17.22
CA ASP A 309 -4.25 -3.19 18.25
C ASP A 309 -4.09 -1.66 18.27
N TYR A 310 -2.85 -1.15 18.19
CA TYR A 310 -2.60 0.29 18.11
C TYR A 310 -3.19 0.92 16.85
N LEU A 311 -3.03 0.28 15.68
CA LEU A 311 -3.60 0.71 14.41
C LEU A 311 -5.12 0.81 14.51
N THR A 312 -5.77 -0.24 15.00
CA THR A 312 -7.25 -0.29 15.06
C THR A 312 -7.85 0.72 16.04
N LYS A 313 -7.12 1.08 17.11
CA LYS A 313 -7.56 2.09 18.10
C LYS A 313 -7.32 3.53 17.68
N ASN A 314 -6.29 3.80 16.87
CA ASN A 314 -5.82 5.17 16.62
C ASN A 314 -6.00 5.64 15.15
N SER A 315 -6.48 4.78 14.24
CA SER A 315 -6.64 5.14 12.81
C SER A 315 -7.99 5.79 12.44
N GLY A 316 -8.89 5.94 13.41
CA GLY A 316 -10.22 6.54 13.20
C GLY A 316 -11.24 5.64 12.50
N ILE A 317 -11.00 4.33 12.47
CA ILE A 317 -11.92 3.34 11.88
C ILE A 317 -13.08 2.99 12.82
N SER A 318 -14.13 2.41 12.24
CA SER A 318 -15.28 1.91 12.98
C SER A 318 -14.94 0.70 13.85
N ASN A 319 -15.66 0.55 14.97
CA ASN A 319 -15.54 -0.64 15.84
C ASN A 319 -15.77 -1.96 15.09
N LYS A 320 -16.63 -1.94 14.05
CA LYS A 320 -16.90 -3.12 13.24
C LYS A 320 -15.66 -3.52 12.43
N MET A 321 -15.01 -2.56 11.75
CA MET A 321 -13.78 -2.82 11.03
C MET A 321 -12.63 -3.21 11.97
N ALA A 322 -12.47 -2.52 13.10
CA ALA A 322 -11.49 -2.89 14.12
C ALA A 322 -11.66 -4.34 14.60
N SER A 323 -12.90 -4.75 14.89
CA SER A 323 -13.20 -6.14 15.27
C SER A 323 -12.91 -7.13 14.13
N LEU A 324 -13.11 -6.74 12.88
CA LEU A 324 -12.84 -7.59 11.73
C LEU A 324 -11.34 -7.85 11.57
N ILE A 325 -10.53 -6.78 11.60
CA ILE A 325 -9.06 -6.85 11.53
C ILE A 325 -8.52 -7.73 12.66
N ASN A 326 -8.97 -7.51 13.91
CA ASN A 326 -8.49 -8.29 15.05
C ASN A 326 -8.83 -9.79 14.94
N ARG A 327 -10.05 -10.14 14.49
CA ARG A 327 -10.42 -11.54 14.26
C ARG A 327 -9.63 -12.18 13.12
N THR A 328 -9.29 -11.41 12.10
CA THR A 328 -8.46 -11.88 10.97
C THR A 328 -7.05 -12.21 11.44
N PHE A 329 -6.51 -11.45 12.40
CA PHE A 329 -5.17 -11.68 12.94
C PHE A 329 -5.03 -13.06 13.62
N ASP A 330 -6.10 -13.55 14.26
CA ASP A 330 -6.11 -14.89 14.88
C ASP A 330 -5.88 -16.00 13.83
N GLY A 331 -6.64 -15.97 12.74
CA GLY A 331 -6.48 -16.92 11.63
C GLY A 331 -5.15 -16.74 10.88
N TYR A 332 -4.70 -15.49 10.73
CA TYR A 332 -3.39 -15.17 10.18
C TYR A 332 -2.25 -15.85 10.93
N MET A 333 -2.28 -15.80 12.27
CA MET A 333 -1.25 -16.42 13.10
C MET A 333 -1.19 -17.93 12.87
N GLU A 334 -2.34 -18.62 12.84
CA GLU A 334 -2.40 -20.06 12.56
C GLU A 334 -1.82 -20.38 11.18
N ASN A 335 -2.32 -19.71 10.13
CA ASN A 335 -1.84 -19.89 8.77
C ASN A 335 -0.35 -19.58 8.59
N TYR A 336 0.16 -18.58 9.31
CA TYR A 336 1.57 -18.23 9.26
C TYR A 336 2.44 -19.35 9.82
N LEU A 337 2.07 -19.92 10.96
CA LEU A 337 2.81 -21.04 11.56
C LEU A 337 2.74 -22.29 10.67
N GLU A 338 1.59 -22.57 10.05
CA GLU A 338 1.45 -23.67 9.09
C GLU A 338 2.37 -23.49 7.88
N LYS A 339 2.44 -22.29 7.30
CA LYS A 339 3.36 -21.99 6.19
C LYS A 339 4.84 -22.15 6.60
N ILE A 340 5.20 -21.83 7.84
CA ILE A 340 6.56 -22.10 8.34
C ILE A 340 6.82 -23.61 8.40
N ASP A 341 5.87 -24.41 8.92
CA ASP A 341 6.01 -25.87 8.95
C ASP A 341 6.12 -26.49 7.56
N GLU A 342 5.36 -25.98 6.59
CA GLU A 342 5.47 -26.37 5.19
C GLU A 342 6.88 -26.08 4.64
N GLN A 343 7.44 -24.91 4.95
CA GLN A 343 8.78 -24.54 4.54
C GLN A 343 9.85 -25.42 5.21
N LEU A 344 9.75 -25.66 6.53
CA LEU A 344 10.63 -26.60 7.25
C LEU A 344 10.60 -28.00 6.61
N LYS A 345 9.42 -28.48 6.24
CA LYS A 345 9.24 -29.77 5.57
C LYS A 345 9.88 -29.78 4.17
N LYS A 346 9.78 -28.69 3.41
CA LYS A 346 10.48 -28.53 2.11
C LYS A 346 11.99 -28.58 2.32
N ASP A 347 12.53 -27.85 3.29
CA ASP A 347 13.98 -27.79 3.56
C ASP A 347 14.53 -29.14 4.01
N ALA A 348 13.80 -29.87 4.86
CA ALA A 348 14.16 -31.23 5.28
C ALA A 348 14.32 -32.20 4.10
N ASN A 349 13.47 -32.06 3.09
CA ASN A 349 13.47 -32.91 1.89
C ASN A 349 14.57 -32.53 0.88
N HIS A 350 14.97 -31.27 0.81
CA HIS A 350 16.01 -30.78 -0.10
C HIS A 350 17.44 -30.93 0.47
N SER A 351 17.58 -31.10 1.78
CA SER A 351 18.89 -31.22 2.43
C SER A 351 19.64 -32.49 2.02
N MET A 352 20.90 -32.32 1.61
CA MET A 352 21.81 -33.42 1.25
C MET A 352 22.47 -34.10 2.47
N ILE A 353 22.10 -33.70 3.69
CA ILE A 353 22.71 -34.19 4.94
C ILE A 353 21.95 -35.42 5.45
N PRO A 354 22.63 -36.56 5.72
CA PRO A 354 22.03 -37.70 6.41
C PRO A 354 21.44 -37.27 7.76
N ASN A 355 20.17 -37.59 8.04
CA ASN A 355 19.38 -37.15 9.20
C ASN A 355 18.81 -35.71 9.16
N SER A 356 18.76 -35.07 7.99
CA SER A 356 18.15 -33.73 7.79
C SER A 356 16.76 -33.57 8.42
N LYS A 357 15.94 -34.63 8.44
CA LYS A 357 14.61 -34.60 9.05
C LYS A 357 14.60 -34.19 10.53
N GLN A 358 15.66 -34.50 11.29
CA GLN A 358 15.78 -34.09 12.70
C GLN A 358 16.26 -32.64 12.84
N LEU A 359 16.97 -32.12 11.84
CA LEU A 359 17.47 -30.74 11.83
C LEU A 359 16.37 -29.72 11.54
N TYR A 360 15.39 -30.10 10.70
CA TYR A 360 14.23 -29.29 10.31
C TYR A 360 12.93 -29.85 10.89
N ALA A 361 12.95 -30.28 12.16
CA ALA A 361 11.75 -30.77 12.84
C ALA A 361 10.63 -29.71 12.81
N PRO A 362 9.33 -30.10 12.81
CA PRO A 362 8.21 -29.16 12.89
C PRO A 362 8.35 -28.19 14.07
N LEU A 363 7.68 -27.04 13.97
CA LEU A 363 7.65 -26.04 15.03
C LEU A 363 6.97 -26.59 16.29
N ASN A 364 7.48 -26.19 17.45
CA ASN A 364 6.73 -26.32 18.70
C ASN A 364 5.79 -25.12 18.88
N TYR A 365 4.54 -25.24 18.43
CA TYR A 365 3.55 -24.14 18.50
C TYR A 365 3.34 -23.67 19.94
N SER A 366 3.36 -24.58 20.92
CA SER A 366 3.22 -24.20 22.33
C SER A 366 4.31 -23.24 22.78
N ALA A 367 5.54 -23.35 22.26
CA ALA A 367 6.62 -22.42 22.59
C ALA A 367 6.44 -21.05 21.93
N VAL A 368 5.92 -21.03 20.69
CA VAL A 368 5.55 -19.78 20.01
C VAL A 368 4.46 -19.06 20.80
N TYR A 369 3.38 -19.76 21.12
CA TYR A 369 2.25 -19.21 21.86
C TYR A 369 2.61 -18.78 23.27
N ASP A 370 3.52 -19.49 23.96
CA ASP A 370 3.94 -19.12 25.32
C ASP A 370 4.59 -17.73 25.36
N VAL A 371 5.52 -17.45 24.43
CA VAL A 371 6.13 -16.11 24.32
C VAL A 371 5.13 -15.07 23.82
N TYR A 372 4.30 -15.43 22.84
CA TYR A 372 3.25 -14.54 22.32
C TYR A 372 2.32 -14.06 23.43
N GLN A 373 1.71 -15.00 24.17
CA GLN A 373 0.74 -14.72 25.22
C GLN A 373 1.39 -13.94 26.37
N TYR A 374 2.58 -14.34 26.82
CA TYR A 374 3.30 -13.60 27.86
C TYR A 374 3.52 -12.14 27.45
N THR A 375 3.94 -11.89 26.21
CA THR A 375 4.20 -10.54 25.70
C THR A 375 2.92 -9.72 25.61
N MET A 376 1.84 -10.30 25.07
CA MET A 376 0.53 -9.65 24.98
C MET A 376 -0.07 -9.36 26.35
N ASP A 377 0.14 -10.23 27.36
CA ASP A 377 -0.27 -9.97 28.74
C ASP A 377 0.45 -8.75 29.34
N GLN A 378 1.73 -8.56 29.02
CA GLN A 378 2.45 -7.35 29.45
C GLN A 378 1.88 -6.11 28.76
N TYR A 379 1.59 -6.21 27.47
CA TYR A 379 0.98 -5.13 26.71
C TYR A 379 -0.39 -4.73 27.23
N GLN A 380 -1.26 -5.70 27.56
CA GLN A 380 -2.57 -5.44 28.12
C GLN A 380 -2.49 -4.75 29.49
N LYS A 381 -1.43 -5.01 30.27
CA LYS A 381 -1.18 -4.36 31.57
C LYS A 381 -0.63 -2.95 31.43
N SER A 382 0.26 -2.70 30.48
CA SER A 382 0.96 -1.42 30.34
C SER A 382 0.32 -0.45 29.34
N GLY A 383 -0.27 -0.97 28.26
CA GLY A 383 -0.61 -0.22 27.05
C GLY A 383 0.61 0.21 26.22
N ASP A 384 1.82 -0.21 26.60
CA ASP A 384 3.09 0.20 26.00
C ASP A 384 3.76 -0.95 25.25
N ILE A 385 3.87 -0.79 23.93
CA ILE A 385 4.46 -1.77 23.00
C ILE A 385 5.95 -2.01 23.33
N LEU A 386 6.72 -0.97 23.66
CA LEU A 386 8.15 -1.09 23.92
C LEU A 386 8.40 -1.78 25.25
N GLN A 387 7.64 -1.44 26.29
CA GLN A 387 7.75 -2.11 27.59
C GLN A 387 7.39 -3.60 27.48
N ALA A 388 6.32 -3.92 26.74
CA ALA A 388 5.90 -5.28 26.50
C ALA A 388 6.94 -6.06 25.67
N LEU A 389 7.50 -5.45 24.63
CA LEU A 389 8.59 -6.01 23.83
C LEU A 389 9.79 -6.39 24.70
N VAL A 390 10.28 -5.50 25.55
CA VAL A 390 11.46 -5.77 26.41
C VAL A 390 11.17 -6.95 27.33
N SER A 391 9.99 -6.96 27.96
CA SER A 391 9.58 -8.03 28.88
C SER A 391 9.42 -9.37 28.14
N GLY A 392 8.79 -9.36 26.97
CA GLY A 392 8.60 -10.51 26.11
C GLY A 392 9.92 -11.09 25.60
N ALA A 393 10.87 -10.22 25.24
CA ALA A 393 12.19 -10.63 24.81
C ALA A 393 13.01 -11.28 25.93
N GLN A 394 12.94 -10.74 27.15
CA GLN A 394 13.59 -11.35 28.32
C GLN A 394 13.03 -12.75 28.58
N TYR A 395 11.70 -12.88 28.58
CA TYR A 395 11.03 -14.17 28.73
C TYR A 395 11.38 -15.16 27.60
N GLY A 396 11.35 -14.70 26.34
CA GLY A 396 11.72 -15.51 25.18
C GLY A 396 13.15 -16.02 25.26
N LYS A 397 14.10 -15.18 25.68
CA LYS A 397 15.49 -15.60 25.93
C LYS A 397 15.56 -16.69 27.01
N GLU A 398 14.86 -16.53 28.12
CA GLU A 398 14.84 -17.53 29.20
C GLU A 398 14.27 -18.88 28.73
N GLN A 399 13.23 -18.88 27.89
CA GLN A 399 12.67 -20.13 27.33
C GLN A 399 13.61 -20.75 26.31
N TYR A 400 14.26 -19.94 25.48
CA TYR A 400 15.25 -20.39 24.52
C TYR A 400 16.47 -21.04 25.20
N ASP A 401 17.00 -20.41 26.26
CA ASP A 401 18.19 -20.92 26.97
C ASP A 401 17.95 -22.32 27.58
N LYS A 402 16.70 -22.67 27.94
CA LYS A 402 16.33 -24.02 28.38
C LYS A 402 16.43 -25.08 27.28
N LYS A 403 16.51 -24.66 26.01
CA LYS A 403 16.48 -25.53 24.82
C LYS A 403 17.79 -25.51 24.02
N VAL A 404 18.76 -24.68 24.39
CA VAL A 404 19.95 -24.40 23.58
C VAL A 404 20.86 -25.63 23.37
N ASP A 405 20.71 -26.67 24.20
CA ASP A 405 21.40 -27.96 24.05
C ASP A 405 20.69 -28.93 23.06
N SER A 406 19.72 -28.46 22.28
CA SER A 406 18.95 -29.25 21.31
C SER A 406 19.74 -29.59 20.03
N SER A 407 19.37 -30.70 19.37
CA SER A 407 19.92 -31.12 18.08
C SER A 407 19.31 -30.43 16.85
N MET A 408 18.44 -29.44 17.01
CA MET A 408 17.67 -28.80 15.93
C MET A 408 18.42 -27.61 15.31
N ALA A 409 18.38 -27.46 13.98
CA ALA A 409 19.16 -26.44 13.26
C ALA A 409 18.88 -25.00 13.72
N ARG A 410 17.60 -24.68 13.99
CA ARG A 410 17.17 -23.35 14.47
C ARG A 410 17.62 -23.00 15.91
N TYR A 411 18.07 -23.99 16.68
CA TYR A 411 18.65 -23.82 18.02
C TYR A 411 20.19 -24.00 18.04
N GLN A 412 20.76 -24.54 16.95
CA GLN A 412 22.19 -24.83 16.81
C GLN A 412 22.95 -23.82 15.95
N SER A 413 22.34 -22.71 15.55
CA SER A 413 22.91 -21.75 14.59
C SER A 413 24.07 -20.91 15.18
N ASN A 414 25.09 -21.57 15.72
CA ASN A 414 26.46 -21.09 15.81
C ASN A 414 27.18 -21.11 14.45
N ILE A 415 26.51 -21.55 13.37
CA ILE A 415 27.12 -21.68 12.03
C ILE A 415 27.41 -20.31 11.39
N LEU A 416 26.72 -19.24 11.84
CA LEU A 416 27.12 -17.85 11.58
C LEU A 416 26.70 -17.01 12.81
N ASN A 417 27.60 -16.16 13.30
CA ASN A 417 27.52 -15.36 14.54
C ASN A 417 26.39 -14.30 14.57
N THR A 418 25.30 -14.45 13.81
CA THR A 418 24.39 -13.36 13.43
C THR A 418 23.04 -13.34 14.15
N TYR A 419 22.54 -14.44 14.72
CA TYR A 419 21.18 -14.45 15.34
C TYR A 419 21.11 -15.25 16.63
N THR A 420 21.81 -14.79 17.67
CA THR A 420 21.60 -15.26 19.04
C THR A 420 20.76 -14.24 19.80
N TRP A 421 20.00 -14.66 20.83
CA TRP A 421 19.35 -13.73 21.76
C TRP A 421 20.33 -12.74 22.41
N ASN A 422 21.65 -13.01 22.37
CA ASN A 422 22.67 -12.04 22.77
C ASN A 422 22.74 -10.84 21.81
N ASN A 423 22.64 -11.06 20.49
CA ASN A 423 22.57 -9.99 19.49
C ASN A 423 21.27 -9.17 19.58
N PHE A 424 20.22 -9.75 20.19
CA PHE A 424 18.99 -9.03 20.42
C PHE A 424 19.18 -7.87 21.41
N PHE A 425 19.93 -8.11 22.48
CA PHE A 425 20.19 -7.11 23.53
C PHE A 425 21.48 -6.31 23.32
N GLN A 426 22.47 -6.87 22.62
CA GLN A 426 23.79 -6.26 22.43
C GLN A 426 24.14 -6.14 20.94
N SER A 427 24.74 -5.03 20.53
CA SER A 427 25.23 -4.85 19.17
C SER A 427 26.42 -5.77 18.87
N SER A 428 26.43 -6.48 17.74
CA SER A 428 27.62 -7.23 17.31
C SER A 428 28.70 -6.28 16.79
N GLN A 429 29.94 -6.38 17.29
CA GLN A 429 31.07 -5.55 16.83
C GLN A 429 31.76 -6.05 15.55
N ASP A 430 31.27 -7.14 14.95
CA ASP A 430 32.06 -7.92 13.99
C ASP A 430 31.87 -7.53 12.51
N ASN A 431 30.96 -6.60 12.16
CA ASN A 431 30.72 -6.19 10.77
C ASN A 431 30.94 -4.67 10.55
N PRO A 432 32.04 -4.25 9.90
CA PRO A 432 32.36 -2.83 9.69
C PRO A 432 31.43 -2.10 8.69
N TYR A 433 30.52 -2.82 8.03
CA TYR A 433 29.55 -2.24 7.06
C TYR A 433 28.10 -2.23 7.56
N ALA A 434 27.81 -2.85 8.71
CA ALA A 434 26.49 -2.78 9.34
C ALA A 434 26.50 -1.69 10.42
N LEU A 435 25.40 -0.94 10.57
CA LEU A 435 25.21 -0.13 11.77
C LEU A 435 25.25 -1.06 12.98
N ASN A 436 26.12 -0.77 13.96
CA ASN A 436 26.30 -1.53 15.20
C ASN A 436 25.06 -1.40 16.12
N MET A 437 23.89 -1.83 15.67
CA MET A 437 22.64 -1.80 16.43
C MET A 437 22.19 -3.20 16.81
N SER A 438 21.76 -3.37 18.06
CA SER A 438 21.07 -4.58 18.51
C SER A 438 19.69 -4.70 17.89
N ASP A 439 19.10 -5.90 17.88
CA ASP A 439 17.74 -6.04 17.36
C ASP A 439 16.75 -5.19 18.18
N LEU A 440 16.89 -5.12 19.49
CA LEU A 440 16.03 -4.28 20.34
C LEU A 440 16.03 -2.80 19.90
N GLN A 441 17.18 -2.26 19.51
CA GLN A 441 17.26 -0.88 19.00
C GLN A 441 16.48 -0.72 17.70
N LYS A 442 16.59 -1.69 16.78
CA LYS A 442 15.88 -1.65 15.51
C LYS A 442 14.37 -1.82 15.68
N TYR A 443 13.94 -2.67 16.60
CA TYR A 443 12.54 -2.76 17.03
C TYR A 443 12.04 -1.44 17.57
N THR A 444 12.83 -0.77 18.42
CA THR A 444 12.44 0.50 19.03
C THR A 444 12.22 1.57 17.96
N ILE A 445 13.15 1.70 17.02
CA ILE A 445 13.04 2.65 15.88
C ILE A 445 11.78 2.38 15.06
N THR A 446 11.57 1.13 14.65
CA THR A 446 10.42 0.75 13.80
C THR A 446 9.08 0.91 14.51
N ILE A 447 9.00 0.63 15.81
CA ILE A 447 7.79 0.86 16.61
C ILE A 447 7.51 2.35 16.77
N ASN A 448 8.53 3.17 17.03
CA ASN A 448 8.36 4.61 17.15
C ASN A 448 7.93 5.25 15.83
N HIS A 449 8.58 4.89 14.72
CA HIS A 449 8.18 5.34 13.40
C HIS A 449 6.74 4.93 13.07
N PHE A 450 6.38 3.67 13.35
CA PHE A 450 5.01 3.19 13.21
C PHE A 450 4.01 4.04 14.00
N LYS A 451 4.25 4.28 15.30
CA LYS A 451 3.36 5.10 16.14
C LYS A 451 3.26 6.53 15.60
N GLN A 452 4.38 7.13 15.21
CA GLN A 452 4.42 8.47 14.65
C GLN A 452 3.58 8.59 13.38
N SER A 453 3.67 7.61 12.46
CA SER A 453 2.85 7.57 11.24
C SER A 453 1.35 7.48 11.55
N ILE A 454 0.96 6.69 12.55
CA ILE A 454 -0.45 6.59 12.96
C ILE A 454 -0.92 7.89 13.62
N ASP A 455 -0.14 8.43 14.56
CA ASP A 455 -0.50 9.62 15.33
C ASP A 455 -0.55 10.89 14.47
N SER A 456 0.24 10.96 13.39
CA SER A 456 0.21 12.05 12.41
C SER A 456 -0.91 11.91 11.38
N GLY A 457 -1.58 10.76 11.33
CA GLY A 457 -2.57 10.41 10.31
C GLY A 457 -1.98 9.94 8.97
N ASP A 458 -0.66 9.88 8.84
CA ASP A 458 0.08 9.39 7.67
C ASP A 458 0.11 7.85 7.61
N ILE A 459 -1.07 7.25 7.45
CA ILE A 459 -1.21 5.80 7.50
C ILE A 459 -0.62 5.07 6.28
N GLN A 460 -0.26 5.80 5.22
CA GLN A 460 0.38 5.21 4.03
C GLN A 460 1.83 4.80 4.30
N ASN A 461 2.47 5.39 5.32
CA ASN A 461 3.84 5.08 5.74
C ASN A 461 3.90 4.17 6.98
N VAL A 462 2.95 3.22 7.07
CA VAL A 462 2.84 2.27 8.17
C VAL A 462 3.57 0.96 7.85
N ASP A 463 4.40 0.51 8.81
CA ASP A 463 4.99 -0.82 8.80
C ASP A 463 4.51 -1.62 10.01
N LEU A 464 3.62 -2.60 9.76
CA LEU A 464 3.18 -3.56 10.77
C LEU A 464 4.24 -4.62 11.06
N MET A 465 5.19 -4.80 10.14
CA MET A 465 6.27 -5.75 10.27
C MET A 465 7.50 -5.08 10.89
N LEU A 466 8.54 -5.89 11.03
CA LEU A 466 9.86 -5.50 11.53
C LEU A 466 10.95 -5.89 10.53
N GLY A 467 10.54 -6.13 9.27
CA GLY A 467 11.33 -6.77 8.22
C GLY A 467 10.86 -8.20 7.90
N SER A 468 11.09 -8.63 6.66
CA SER A 468 10.81 -9.98 6.17
C SER A 468 11.44 -11.03 7.08
N ASN A 469 10.64 -11.87 7.75
CA ASN A 469 11.11 -12.90 8.69
C ASN A 469 11.88 -12.38 9.91
N GLY A 470 11.68 -11.11 10.26
CA GLY A 470 12.51 -10.43 11.25
C GLY A 470 13.94 -10.23 10.77
N ASP A 471 14.22 -10.26 9.46
CA ASP A 471 15.46 -9.71 8.95
C ASP A 471 15.40 -8.18 9.10
N ILE A 472 16.09 -7.73 10.14
CA ILE A 472 16.26 -6.33 10.51
C ILE A 472 17.55 -5.79 9.87
N SER A 473 17.98 -6.38 8.76
CA SER A 473 19.10 -5.91 7.96
C SER A 473 18.86 -4.46 7.55
N SER A 474 19.94 -3.68 7.60
CA SER A 474 19.96 -2.24 7.35
C SER A 474 19.48 -1.82 5.96
N ASP A 475 19.27 -2.76 5.04
CA ASP A 475 19.01 -2.47 3.64
C ASP A 475 17.54 -2.12 3.36
N ARG A 476 16.62 -2.40 4.31
CA ARG A 476 15.18 -2.08 4.20
C ARG A 476 14.73 -0.86 4.99
N LEU A 477 15.50 -0.47 6.01
CA LEU A 477 15.25 0.77 6.73
C LEU A 477 15.83 1.89 5.88
N ASN A 478 14.98 2.65 5.17
CA ASN A 478 15.42 3.82 4.44
C ASN A 478 15.77 4.93 5.46
N TYR A 479 16.98 4.87 6.03
CA TYR A 479 17.47 5.69 7.13
C TYR A 479 17.56 7.20 6.80
N SER A 480 17.21 7.64 5.58
CA SER A 480 17.19 9.06 5.23
C SER A 480 16.17 9.87 6.03
N ASN A 481 15.18 9.21 6.67
CA ASN A 481 14.14 9.87 7.48
C ASN A 481 14.36 9.75 9.00
N ILE A 482 15.41 9.06 9.46
CA ILE A 482 15.71 8.92 10.89
C ILE A 482 16.51 10.14 11.34
N ASN A 483 15.85 11.06 12.04
CA ASN A 483 16.49 12.25 12.62
C ASN A 483 17.61 11.82 13.59
N GLN A 484 18.71 12.57 13.61
CA GLN A 484 19.85 12.41 14.53
C GLN A 484 19.45 12.34 16.03
N TYR A 485 18.24 12.79 16.38
CA TYR A 485 17.69 12.74 17.74
C TYR A 485 17.36 11.32 18.23
N GLU A 486 17.07 10.36 17.35
CA GLU A 486 16.73 8.98 17.76
C GLU A 486 17.96 8.14 18.14
N GLN A 487 19.17 8.58 17.75
CA GLN A 487 20.43 7.92 18.12
C GLN A 487 20.84 8.17 19.57
N ASN A 488 20.25 9.18 20.24
CA ASN A 488 20.67 9.65 21.56
C ASN A 488 19.67 9.38 22.69
N TYR A 489 18.68 8.50 22.49
CA TYR A 489 17.80 8.12 23.59
C TYR A 489 18.59 7.44 24.71
N ASN A 490 18.46 7.96 25.93
CA ASN A 490 19.24 7.51 27.08
C ASN A 490 18.73 6.14 27.55
N TRP A 491 19.47 5.09 27.19
CA TRP A 491 19.12 3.68 27.39
C TRP A 491 19.20 3.20 28.86
N GLU A 492 19.63 4.07 29.80
CA GLU A 492 19.67 3.78 31.23
C GLU A 492 18.30 3.84 31.93
N ALA A 493 17.25 4.36 31.28
CA ALA A 493 15.94 4.54 31.91
C ALA A 493 15.06 3.26 31.96
N TYR A 494 15.47 2.18 31.29
CA TYR A 494 14.68 0.94 31.16
C TYR A 494 15.46 -0.33 31.58
N ALA A 495 16.61 -0.16 32.25
CA ALA A 495 17.25 -1.21 33.05
C ALA A 495 16.81 -1.08 34.51
#